data_AF-A0A401TB63-F1
#
_entry.id   AF-A0A401TB63-F1
#
_cell.length_a   1.000
_cell.length_b   1.000
_cell.length_c   1.000
_cell.angle_alpha   90.00
_cell.angle_beta   90.00
_cell.angle_gamma   90.00
#
_symmetry.space_group_name_H-M   'P 1'
#
loop_
_entity.id
_entity.type
_entity.pdbx_description
1 polymer ?
#
loop_
_entity_poly.entity_id
_entity_poly.type
_entity_poly.pdbx_seq_one_letter_code
_entity_poly.pdbx_strand_id
1 'polypeptide(L)' 'LDAPRNLRVVSPGDSRLELEWDNSQADVDKYRVVYSTLAGRQYHELIVPENIGPTSKVTLT' A
#
# COMPACT_ATOMS: atom_id res chain seq x y z
N LEU A 1 -6.38 12.43 11.89
CA LEU A 1 -5.68 11.45 11.04
C LEU A 1 -6.53 11.23 9.81
N ASP A 2 -6.03 11.63 8.63
CA ASP A 2 -6.67 11.38 7.35
C ASP A 2 -6.14 10.08 6.72
N ALA A 3 -6.98 9.44 5.90
CA ALA A 3 -6.60 8.23 5.20
C ALA A 3 -5.72 8.55 3.98
N PRO A 4 -4.77 7.67 3.63
CA PRO A 4 -4.05 7.76 2.36
C PRO A 4 -5.02 7.69 1.17
N ARG A 5 -4.64 8.27 0.04
CA ARG A 5 -5.53 8.45 -1.12
C ARG A 5 -4.87 8.00 -2.42
N ASN A 6 -5.67 7.92 -3.48
CA ASN A 6 -5.22 7.69 -4.85
C ASN A 6 -4.35 6.43 -5.00
N LEU A 7 -4.71 5.36 -4.28
CA LEU A 7 -4.06 4.05 -4.40
C LEU A 7 -4.16 3.56 -5.85
N ARG A 8 -3.00 3.22 -6.42
CA ARG A 8 -2.85 2.81 -7.81
C ARG A 8 -1.83 1.68 -7.95
N VAL A 9 -2.04 0.82 -8.93
CA VAL A 9 -1.05 -0.17 -9.37
C VAL A 9 -0.11 0.53 -10.34
N VAL A 10 1.19 0.55 -10.03
CA VAL A 10 2.21 1.18 -10.86
C VAL A 10 2.78 0.17 -11.86
N SER A 11 2.97 -1.07 -11.42
CA SER A 11 3.52 -2.14 -12.24
C SER A 11 2.88 -3.49 -11.89
N PRO A 12 2.13 -4.11 -12.81
CA PRO A 12 1.65 -5.47 -12.64
C PRO A 12 2.71 -6.49 -13.10
N GLY A 13 2.82 -7.61 -12.39
CA GLY A 13 3.60 -8.78 -12.79
C GLY A 13 2.89 -10.09 -12.43
N ASP A 14 3.40 -11.21 -12.93
CA ASP A 14 2.74 -12.52 -12.82
C ASP A 14 2.51 -12.96 -11.36
N SER A 15 3.40 -12.58 -10.44
CA SER A 15 3.34 -12.93 -9.02
C SER A 15 3.63 -11.74 -8.10
N ARG A 16 3.65 -10.51 -8.65
CA ARG A 16 4.01 -9.30 -7.91
C ARG A 16 3.20 -8.11 -8.38
N LEU A 17 2.85 -7.23 -7.45
CA LEU A 17 2.18 -5.96 -7.76
C LEU A 17 2.91 -4.82 -7.05
N GLU A 18 3.32 -3.80 -7.80
CA GLU A 18 3.81 -2.55 -7.22
C GLU A 18 2.64 -1.58 -7.03
N LEU A 19 2.43 -1.15 -5.79
CA LEU A 19 1.40 -0.19 -5.40
C LEU A 19 2.03 1.14 -5.03
N GLU A 20 1.31 2.23 -5.31
CA GLU A 20 1.62 3.58 -4.86
C GLU A 20 0.36 4.27 -4.34
N TRP A 21 0.48 5.05 -3.27
CA TRP A 21 -0.58 5.92 -2.75
C TRP A 21 -0.01 7.25 -2.31
N ASP A 22 -0.88 8.26 -2.25
CA ASP A 22 -0.55 9.57 -1.71
C ASP A 22 -0.57 9.50 -0.17
N ASN A 23 0.46 10.06 0.44
CA ASN A 23 0.64 10.06 1.89
C ASN A 23 -0.44 10.89 2.61
N SER A 24 -0.73 10.50 3.85
CA SER A 24 -1.58 11.26 4.77
C SER A 24 -1.00 12.66 5.00
N GLN A 25 -1.86 13.66 5.20
CA GLN A 25 -1.41 14.97 5.67
C GLN A 25 -1.09 14.94 7.16
N ALA A 26 -1.63 13.97 7.88
CA ALA A 26 -1.29 13.72 9.27
C ALA A 26 0.06 13.00 9.38
N ASP A 27 0.80 13.32 10.45
CA ASP A 27 2.06 12.68 10.80
C ASP A 27 1.83 11.20 11.16
N VAL A 28 2.33 10.30 10.30
CA VAL A 28 2.21 8.85 10.48
C VAL A 28 3.53 8.17 10.17
N ASP A 29 4.00 7.32 11.08
CA ASP A 29 5.27 6.61 10.84
C ASP A 29 5.15 5.53 9.76
N LYS A 30 3.97 4.88 9.68
CA LYS A 30 3.77 3.64 8.91
C LYS A 30 2.33 3.47 8.43
N TYR A 31 2.18 2.80 7.30
CA TYR A 31 0.93 2.31 6.77
C TYR A 31 0.82 0.80 6.98
N ARG A 32 -0.39 0.33 7.32
CA ARG A 32 -0.73 -1.10 7.31
C ARG A 32 -1.47 -1.43 6.03
N VAL A 33 -0.86 -2.25 5.17
CA VAL A 33 -1.45 -2.73 3.92
C VAL A 33 -2.01 -4.12 4.13
N VAL A 34 -3.30 -4.30 3.90
CA VAL A 34 -3.99 -5.59 4.01
C VAL A 34 -4.57 -5.97 2.65
N TYR A 35 -4.26 -7.15 2.15
CA TYR A 35 -4.70 -7.61 0.83
C TYR A 35 -5.15 -9.06 0.84
N SER A 36 -6.04 -9.39 -0.11
CA SER A 36 -6.54 -10.75 -0.35
C SER A 36 -6.88 -10.92 -1.82
N THR A 37 -7.05 -12.16 -2.26
CA THR A 37 -7.70 -12.43 -3.55
C THR A 37 -9.19 -12.12 -3.45
N LEU A 38 -9.86 -11.91 -4.58
CA LEU A 38 -11.32 -11.67 -4.62
C LEU A 38 -12.13 -12.82 -4.00
N ALA A 39 -11.57 -14.01 -3.90
CA ALA A 39 -12.20 -15.14 -3.21
C ALA A 39 -12.23 -14.98 -1.68
N GLY A 40 -11.47 -14.04 -1.10
CA GLY A 40 -11.52 -13.68 0.32
C GLY A 40 -11.08 -14.76 1.31
N ARG A 41 -10.40 -15.82 0.84
CA ARG A 41 -10.06 -16.98 1.68
C ARG A 41 -8.89 -16.75 2.63
N GLN A 42 -7.99 -15.82 2.29
CA GLN A 42 -6.79 -15.51 3.07
C GLN A 42 -6.44 -14.03 2.92
N TYR A 43 -6.08 -13.41 4.04
CA TYR A 43 -5.57 -12.05 4.10
C TYR A 43 -4.08 -12.07 4.41
N HIS A 44 -3.36 -11.14 3.80
CA HIS A 44 -1.96 -10.86 4.04
C HIS A 44 -1.83 -9.43 4.57
N GLU A 45 -0.85 -9.21 5.45
CA GLU A 45 -0.58 -7.91 6.07
C GLU A 45 0.89 -7.55 5.89
N LEU A 46 1.14 -6.28 5.54
CA LEU A 46 2.46 -5.69 5.45
C LEU A 46 2.47 -4.34 6.16
N ILE A 47 3.57 -4.06 6.86
CA ILE A 47 3.83 -2.74 7.44
C ILE A 47 4.81 -2.01 6.53
N VAL A 48 4.38 -0.85 6.03
CA VAL A 48 5.14 -0.03 5.08
C VAL A 48 5.52 1.27 5.79
N PRO A 49 6.81 1.55 6.02
CA PRO A 49 7.24 2.85 6.51
C PRO A 49 6.76 3.95 5.56
N GLU A 50 6.36 5.09 6.11
CA GLU A 50 6.12 6.26 5.28
C GLU A 50 7.42 6.66 4.56
N ASN A 51 7.32 6.89 3.24
CA ASN A 51 8.43 7.41 2.47
C ASN A 51 8.51 8.94 2.60
N ILE A 52 9.73 9.49 2.60
CA ILE A 52 9.95 10.93 2.57
C ILE A 52 9.54 11.44 1.19
N GLY A 53 8.34 12.03 1.10
CA GLY A 53 7.79 12.53 -0.15
C GLY A 53 6.26 12.55 -0.17
N PRO A 54 5.66 12.88 -1.33
CA PRO A 54 4.21 12.94 -1.48
C PRO A 54 3.55 11.54 -1.53
N THR A 55 4.32 10.49 -1.83
CA THR A 55 3.79 9.13 -2.02
C THR A 55 4.66 8.07 -1.34
N SER A 56 4.00 6.98 -0.95
CA SER A 56 4.63 5.74 -0.49
C SER A 56 4.36 4.61 -1.47
N LYS A 57 5.28 3.63 -1.53
CA LYS A 57 5.23 2.49 -2.44
C LYS A 57 5.50 1.17 -1.73
N VAL A 58 4.90 0.10 -2.23
CA VAL A 58 5.19 -1.27 -1.77
C VAL A 58 5.04 -2.28 -2.90
N THR A 59 5.85 -3.34 -2.84
CA THR A 59 5.71 -4.51 -3.70
C THR A 59 5.01 -5.62 -2.92
N LEU A 60 3.86 -6.08 -3.41
CA LEU A 60 3.16 -7.26 -2.91
C LEU A 60 3.74 -8.51 -3.57
N THR A 61 3.90 -9.59 -2.81
CA THR A 61 4.37 -10.92 -3.24
C THR A 61 3.48 -12.01 -2.65
#